data_AF-A0A921FXC0-F1
#
_entry.id   AF-A0A921FXC0-F1
#
_cell.length_a   1.000
_cell.length_b   1.000
_cell.length_c   1.000
_cell.angle_alpha   90.00
_cell.angle_beta   90.00
_cell.angle_gamma   90.00
#
_symmetry.space_group_name_H-M   'P 1'
#
loop_
_entity.id
_entity.type
_entity.pdbx_description
1 polymer ?
#
loop_
_entity_poly.entity_id
_entity_poly.type
_entity_poly.pdbx_seq_one_letter_code
_entity_poly.pdbx_strand_id
1 'polypeptide(L)'
;MSDIKKKLSEEIRTYWDKKHKPLLFSTIGEQFKEIKQEEGFVNIGSWVSANIKDLDSFIYSDPTKPEYIGLVPNGEEYEPEDPKLLSTKIREKNKNNDRLILDLLSILNNLSDDDLKRVIIPTDILVKLMK
;
A
#
# COMPACT_ATOMS: atom_id res chain seq x y z
N MET A 1 8.65 -24.19 20.44
CA MET A 1 8.07 -22.94 19.91
C MET A 1 7.82 -22.01 21.08
N SER A 2 8.37 -20.78 21.04
CA SER A 2 8.05 -19.73 22.03
C SER A 2 6.53 -19.49 22.06
N ASP A 3 5.94 -19.35 23.26
CA ASP A 3 4.48 -19.14 23.41
C ASP A 3 3.98 -17.94 22.60
N ILE A 4 4.83 -16.92 22.41
CA ILE A 4 4.52 -15.73 21.62
C ILE A 4 4.31 -16.08 20.14
N LYS A 5 5.14 -16.99 19.59
CA LYS A 5 5.04 -17.39 18.18
C LYS A 5 3.72 -18.12 17.89
N LYS A 6 3.29 -18.98 18.81
CA LYS A 6 2.00 -19.69 18.70
C LYS A 6 0.83 -18.72 18.77
N LYS A 7 0.82 -17.83 19.76
CA LYS A 7 -0.22 -16.80 19.90
C LYS A 7 -0.32 -15.91 18.67
N LEU A 8 0.83 -15.49 18.12
CA LEU A 8 0.84 -14.65 16.91
C LEU A 8 0.32 -15.43 15.69
N SER A 9 0.72 -16.69 15.51
CA SER A 9 0.21 -17.52 14.40
C SER A 9 -1.32 -17.72 14.49
N GLU A 10 -1.84 -17.98 15.69
CA GLU A 10 -3.29 -18.08 15.93
C GLU A 10 -4.02 -16.76 15.65
N GLU A 11 -3.44 -15.63 16.06
CA GLU A 11 -4.01 -14.30 15.81
C GLU A 11 -4.00 -13.94 14.32
N ILE A 12 -2.94 -14.28 13.58
CA ILE A 12 -2.86 -14.07 12.13
C ILE A 12 -4.01 -14.80 11.43
N ARG A 13 -4.21 -16.08 11.74
CA ARG A 13 -5.32 -16.87 11.17
C ARG A 13 -6.68 -16.33 11.59
N THR A 14 -6.86 -16.04 12.87
CA THR A 14 -8.14 -15.51 13.38
C THR A 14 -8.50 -14.15 12.77
N TYR A 15 -7.51 -13.27 12.60
CA TYR A 15 -7.71 -11.97 11.96
C TYR A 15 -8.03 -12.14 10.48
N TRP A 16 -7.32 -13.04 9.80
CA TRP A 16 -7.58 -13.39 8.42
C TRP A 16 -8.99 -13.94 8.22
N ASP A 17 -9.42 -14.92 9.02
CA ASP A 17 -10.76 -15.51 8.90
C ASP A 17 -11.89 -14.50 9.09
N LYS A 18 -11.68 -13.49 9.95
CA LYS A 18 -12.69 -12.47 10.25
C LYS A 18 -12.74 -11.33 9.25
N LYS A 19 -11.58 -10.89 8.74
CA LYS A 19 -11.45 -9.64 7.96
C LYS A 19 -10.93 -9.85 6.55
N HIS A 20 -10.37 -11.01 6.24
CA HIS A 20 -9.63 -11.34 5.02
C HIS A 20 -8.63 -10.24 4.63
N LYS A 21 -7.89 -9.75 5.63
CA LYS A 21 -6.90 -8.67 5.48
C LYS A 21 -5.59 -9.03 6.19
N PRO A 22 -4.44 -8.59 5.68
CA PRO A 22 -3.15 -8.83 6.32
C PRO A 22 -3.13 -8.23 7.74
N LEU A 23 -2.56 -8.98 8.68
CA LEU A 23 -2.31 -8.46 10.02
C LEU A 23 -1.09 -7.53 9.99
N LEU A 24 -1.31 -6.23 10.15
CA LEU A 24 -0.27 -5.21 9.97
C LEU A 24 0.81 -5.26 11.06
N PHE A 25 2.05 -4.96 10.68
CA PHE A 25 3.18 -4.91 11.61
C PHE A 25 2.98 -3.85 12.70
N SER A 26 2.30 -2.74 12.39
CA SER A 26 1.93 -1.71 13.36
C SER A 26 1.04 -2.28 14.48
N THR A 27 0.04 -3.09 14.12
CA THR A 27 -0.85 -3.77 15.06
C THR A 27 -0.11 -4.83 15.88
N ILE A 28 0.75 -5.63 15.24
CA ILE A 28 1.58 -6.62 15.93
C ILE A 28 2.46 -5.94 16.99
N GLY A 29 3.07 -4.81 16.65
CA GLY A 29 3.92 -4.03 17.56
C GLY A 29 3.22 -3.43 18.76
N GLU A 30 1.91 -3.23 18.67
CA GLU A 30 1.07 -2.71 19.74
C GLU A 30 0.54 -3.83 20.63
N GLN A 31 0.06 -4.92 20.03
CA GLN A 31 -0.56 -6.04 20.73
C GLN A 31 0.47 -7.00 21.36
N PHE A 32 1.59 -7.26 20.69
CA PHE A 32 2.62 -8.20 21.11
C PHE A 32 3.88 -7.45 21.56
N LYS A 33 3.74 -6.67 22.64
CA LYS A 33 4.86 -5.89 23.20
C LYS A 33 5.98 -6.77 23.72
N GLU A 34 5.71 -8.03 24.06
CA GLU A 34 6.72 -8.98 24.54
C GLU A 34 7.78 -9.29 23.48
N ILE A 35 7.45 -9.17 22.18
CA ILE A 35 8.43 -9.34 21.08
C ILE A 35 9.59 -8.36 21.24
N LYS A 36 9.33 -7.15 21.75
CA LYS A 36 10.36 -6.11 21.96
C LYS A 36 11.32 -6.43 23.11
N GLN A 37 10.98 -7.41 23.94
CA GLN A 37 11.78 -7.84 25.09
C GLN A 37 12.67 -9.04 24.78
N GLU A 38 12.53 -9.65 23.59
CA GLU A 38 13.41 -10.75 23.17
C GLU A 38 14.85 -10.25 22.90
N GLU A 39 15.83 -11.07 23.28
CA GLU A 39 17.24 -10.76 23.02
C GLU A 39 17.51 -10.66 21.52
N GLY A 40 18.19 -9.58 21.11
CA GLY A 40 18.49 -9.31 19.70
C GLY A 40 17.33 -8.67 18.92
N PHE A 41 16.29 -8.18 19.59
CA PHE A 41 15.23 -7.40 18.94
C PHE A 41 15.80 -6.09 18.35
N VAL A 42 15.62 -5.91 17.03
CA VAL A 42 15.97 -4.67 16.31
C VAL A 42 14.70 -3.92 15.90
N ASN A 43 13.82 -4.61 15.17
CA ASN A 43 12.51 -4.11 14.78
C ASN A 43 11.57 -5.29 14.52
N ILE A 44 10.25 -5.02 14.44
CA ILE A 44 9.21 -6.06 14.26
C ILE A 44 9.41 -6.80 12.94
N GLY A 45 9.76 -6.10 11.86
CA GLY A 45 9.93 -6.74 10.56
C GLY A 45 11.07 -7.74 10.52
N SER A 46 12.20 -7.41 11.14
CA SER A 46 13.36 -8.29 11.29
C SER A 46 13.02 -9.51 12.16
N TRP A 47 12.29 -9.30 13.26
CA TRP A 47 11.83 -10.39 14.11
C TRP A 47 10.86 -11.33 13.36
N VAL A 48 9.86 -10.77 12.69
CA VAL A 48 8.89 -11.52 11.90
C VAL A 48 9.58 -12.29 10.77
N SER A 49 10.52 -11.66 10.05
CA SER A 49 11.28 -12.29 8.97
C SER A 49 12.13 -13.47 9.47
N ALA A 50 12.76 -13.34 10.64
CA ALA A 50 13.54 -14.40 11.26
C ALA A 50 12.67 -15.60 11.69
N ASN A 51 11.40 -15.35 12.03
CA ASN A 51 10.48 -16.35 12.57
C ASN A 51 9.37 -16.74 11.58
N ILE A 52 9.45 -16.32 10.32
CA ILE A 52 8.37 -16.45 9.33
C ILE A 52 7.96 -17.91 9.09
N LYS A 53 8.94 -18.82 9.11
CA LYS A 53 8.72 -20.26 8.99
C LYS A 53 7.93 -20.85 10.16
N ASP A 54 8.12 -20.31 11.37
CA ASP A 54 7.39 -20.76 12.56
C ASP A 54 5.96 -20.20 12.60
N LEU A 55 5.71 -19.08 11.94
CA LEU A 55 4.41 -18.41 11.91
C LEU A 55 3.46 -18.99 10.86
N ASP A 56 3.97 -19.83 9.95
CA ASP A 56 3.23 -20.39 8.81
C ASP A 56 2.50 -19.30 8.00
N SER A 57 3.22 -18.22 7.71
CA SER A 57 2.70 -17.02 7.08
C SER A 57 3.73 -16.45 6.11
N PHE A 58 3.31 -15.56 5.20
CA PHE A 58 4.20 -14.74 4.39
C PHE A 58 4.00 -13.25 4.66
N ILE A 59 5.01 -12.47 4.32
CA ILE A 59 4.98 -11.01 4.47
C ILE A 59 4.37 -10.42 3.21
N TYR A 60 3.22 -9.77 3.36
CA TYR A 60 2.64 -8.92 2.34
C TYR A 60 3.16 -7.49 2.51
N SER A 61 3.58 -6.88 1.40
CA SER A 61 4.01 -5.49 1.33
C SER A 61 3.29 -4.83 0.18
N ASP A 62 2.51 -3.79 0.45
CA ASP A 62 1.82 -3.07 -0.59
C ASP A 62 2.82 -2.33 -1.50
N PRO A 63 2.75 -2.50 -2.84
CA PRO A 63 3.69 -1.87 -3.77
C PRO A 63 3.53 -0.34 -3.85
N THR A 64 2.39 0.18 -3.40
CA THR A 64 2.01 1.59 -3.44
C THR A 64 2.20 2.28 -2.09
N LYS A 65 2.00 1.54 -0.99
CA LYS A 65 2.13 2.03 0.39
C LYS A 65 3.17 1.20 1.14
N PRO A 66 4.46 1.56 1.11
CA PRO A 66 5.51 0.79 1.77
C PRO A 66 5.33 0.67 3.29
N GLU A 67 4.52 1.53 3.91
CA GLU A 67 4.12 1.42 5.32
C GLU A 67 3.04 0.36 5.58
N TYR A 68 2.33 -0.08 4.54
CA TYR A 68 1.29 -1.12 4.62
C TYR A 68 1.95 -2.49 4.43
N ILE A 69 2.60 -2.94 5.50
CA ILE A 69 3.24 -4.26 5.59
C ILE A 69 2.53 -5.09 6.65
N GLY A 70 2.21 -6.33 6.31
CA GLY A 70 1.49 -7.24 7.19
C GLY A 70 1.77 -8.71 6.93
N LEU A 71 1.12 -9.56 7.71
CA LEU A 71 1.21 -11.01 7.64
C LEU A 71 -0.08 -11.61 7.08
N VAL A 72 0.10 -12.57 6.17
CA VAL A 72 -0.96 -13.37 5.57
C VAL A 72 -0.64 -14.86 5.80
N PRO A 73 -1.61 -15.69 6.21
CA PRO A 73 -1.38 -17.13 6.36
C PRO A 73 -0.89 -17.77 5.07
N ASN A 74 -0.03 -18.79 5.16
CA ASN A 74 0.36 -19.57 3.99
C ASN A 74 -0.85 -20.30 3.40
N GLY A 75 -0.94 -20.35 2.06
CA GLY A 75 -2.05 -20.98 1.34
C GLY A 75 -3.20 -20.01 1.02
N GLU A 76 -3.15 -18.79 1.53
CA GLU A 76 -4.09 -17.73 1.25
C GLU A 76 -3.49 -16.70 0.28
N GLU A 77 -4.30 -16.12 -0.59
CA GLU A 77 -3.88 -15.04 -1.48
C GLU A 77 -4.59 -13.75 -1.06
N TYR A 78 -3.80 -12.72 -0.76
CA TYR A 78 -4.33 -11.37 -0.56
C TYR A 78 -4.19 -10.59 -1.86
N GLU A 79 -5.29 -10.40 -2.56
CA GLU A 79 -5.40 -9.32 -3.52
C GLU A 79 -5.86 -8.08 -2.77
N PRO A 80 -5.06 -6.99 -2.75
CA PRO A 80 -5.56 -5.73 -2.23
C PRO A 80 -6.84 -5.42 -3.00
N GLU A 81 -7.92 -5.11 -2.27
CA GLU A 81 -9.09 -4.50 -2.89
C GLU A 81 -8.54 -3.34 -3.71
N ASP A 82 -8.62 -3.47 -5.05
CA ASP A 82 -8.23 -2.40 -5.95
C ASP A 82 -8.84 -1.15 -5.31
N PRO A 83 -8.03 -0.10 -5.04
CA PRO A 83 -8.63 1.16 -4.63
C PRO A 83 -9.76 1.36 -5.63
N LYS A 84 -10.97 1.71 -5.17
CA LYS A 84 -12.03 2.16 -6.06
C LYS A 84 -11.45 3.34 -6.82
N LEU A 85 -10.75 3.03 -7.89
CA LEU A 85 -10.05 3.94 -8.74
C LEU A 85 -11.20 4.49 -9.55
N LEU A 86 -11.52 5.75 -9.27
CA LEU A 86 -11.43 6.71 -10.35
C LEU A 86 -10.07 6.41 -11.02
N SER A 87 -10.11 5.56 -12.05
CA SER A 87 -8.97 5.15 -12.87
C SER A 87 -8.14 6.39 -13.17
N THR A 88 -6.84 6.39 -12.91
CA THR A 88 -5.90 5.86 -13.89
C THR A 88 -4.59 5.40 -13.24
N LYS A 89 -4.19 4.17 -13.58
CA LYS A 89 -2.80 3.70 -13.48
C LYS A 89 -1.90 4.66 -14.26
N ILE A 90 -0.85 5.19 -13.64
CA ILE A 90 0.34 5.60 -14.39
C ILE A 90 1.58 5.15 -13.61
N ARG A 91 2.11 4.00 -14.01
CA ARG A 91 3.53 3.70 -13.85
C ARG A 91 4.05 3.06 -15.13
N GLU A 92 4.26 3.89 -16.15
CA GLU A 92 5.24 3.60 -17.19
C GLU A 92 6.06 4.85 -17.51
N LYS A 93 7.37 4.64 -17.54
CA LYS A 93 8.41 5.62 -17.81
C LYS A 93 8.47 5.84 -19.33
N ASN A 94 8.36 7.09 -19.77
CA ASN A 94 8.68 7.57 -21.13
C ASN A 94 7.99 6.87 -22.31
N LYS A 95 6.74 7.24 -22.58
CA LYS A 95 6.18 7.45 -23.94
C LYS A 95 4.81 8.12 -23.79
N ASN A 96 4.60 9.25 -24.49
CA ASN A 96 3.35 10.01 -24.63
C ASN A 96 3.15 11.23 -23.72
N ASN A 97 4.08 12.19 -23.72
CA ASN A 97 3.73 13.56 -23.27
C ASN A 97 2.50 14.08 -24.02
N ASP A 98 2.40 13.78 -25.32
CA ASP A 98 1.26 14.20 -26.15
C ASP A 98 -0.09 13.67 -25.65
N ARG A 99 -0.15 12.43 -25.15
CA ARG A 99 -1.41 11.89 -24.59
C ARG A 99 -1.77 12.56 -23.26
N LEU A 100 -0.78 12.83 -22.41
CA LEU A 100 -1.01 13.52 -21.14
C LEU A 100 -1.49 14.98 -21.37
N ILE A 101 -0.96 15.64 -22.41
CA ILE A 101 -1.40 16.98 -22.81
C ILE A 101 -2.85 16.93 -23.31
N LEU A 102 -3.18 15.95 -24.16
CA LEU A 102 -4.55 15.78 -24.67
C LEU A 102 -5.53 15.40 -23.56
N ASP A 103 -5.13 14.59 -22.59
CA ASP A 103 -5.93 14.24 -21.42
C ASP A 103 -6.20 15.49 -20.56
N LEU A 104 -5.17 16.32 -20.32
CA LEU A 104 -5.33 17.59 -19.62
C LEU A 104 -6.33 18.52 -20.34
N LEU A 105 -6.18 18.69 -21.66
CA LEU A 105 -7.08 19.52 -22.46
C LEU A 105 -8.52 18.98 -22.46
N SER A 106 -8.68 17.65 -22.48
CA SER A 106 -9.99 17.00 -22.42
C SER A 106 -10.67 17.21 -21.07
N ILE A 107 -9.90 17.17 -19.97
CA ILE A 107 -10.41 17.48 -18.64
C ILE A 107 -10.85 18.95 -18.55
N LEU A 108 -10.03 19.88 -19.06
CA LEU A 108 -10.39 21.30 -19.07
C LEU A 108 -11.65 21.59 -19.89
N ASN A 109 -11.84 20.88 -21.01
CA ASN A 109 -13.01 21.02 -21.86
C ASN A 109 -14.30 20.44 -21.24
N ASN A 110 -14.17 19.53 -20.27
CA ASN A 110 -15.30 18.93 -19.56
C ASN A 110 -15.70 19.71 -18.29
N LEU A 111 -14.99 20.80 -17.96
CA LEU A 111 -15.35 21.67 -16.85
C LEU A 111 -16.58 22.52 -17.20
N SER A 112 -17.36 22.87 -16.18
CA SER A 112 -18.44 23.85 -16.34
C SER A 112 -17.87 25.26 -16.60
N ASP A 113 -18.64 26.14 -17.23
CA ASP A 113 -18.20 27.52 -17.51
C ASP A 113 -17.80 28.29 -16.25
N ASP A 114 -18.42 27.98 -15.10
CA ASP A 114 -18.11 28.60 -13.82
C ASP A 114 -16.82 28.06 -13.20
N ASP A 115 -16.53 26.77 -13.39
CA ASP A 115 -15.27 26.16 -12.95
C ASP A 115 -14.11 26.59 -13.85
N LEU A 116 -14.34 26.66 -15.16
CA LEU A 116 -13.34 27.08 -16.15
C LEU A 116 -12.80 28.48 -15.86
N LYS A 117 -13.67 29.43 -15.47
CA LYS A 117 -13.27 30.79 -15.08
C LYS A 117 -12.37 30.85 -13.85
N ARG A 118 -12.38 29.80 -13.02
CA ARG A 118 -11.55 29.70 -11.81
C ARG A 118 -10.21 29.04 -12.08
N VAL A 119 -10.04 28.43 -13.25
CA VAL A 119 -8.78 27.81 -13.65
C VAL A 119 -7.78 28.92 -14.02
N ILE A 120 -6.69 29.01 -13.26
CA ILE A 120 -5.57 29.92 -13.53
C ILE A 120 -4.38 29.07 -13.96
N ILE A 121 -4.00 29.18 -15.24
CA ILE A 121 -2.82 28.48 -15.78
C ILE A 121 -1.71 29.50 -16.02
N PRO A 122 -0.59 29.43 -15.27
CA PRO A 122 0.58 30.26 -15.52
C PRO A 122 1.12 30.07 -16.95
N THR A 123 1.52 31.18 -17.57
CA THR A 123 2.02 31.19 -18.96
C THR A 123 3.21 30.28 -19.18
N ASP A 124 4.09 30.16 -18.19
CA ASP A 124 5.27 29.28 -18.24
C ASP A 124 4.91 27.81 -18.43
N ILE A 125 3.75 27.39 -17.92
CA ILE A 125 3.23 26.03 -18.09
C ILE A 125 2.78 25.83 -19.54
N LEU A 126 2.07 26.79 -20.13
CA LEU A 126 1.65 26.74 -21.54
C LEU A 126 2.86 26.67 -22.47
N VAL A 127 3.88 27.50 -22.23
CA VAL A 127 5.14 27.48 -23.00
C VAL A 127 5.85 26.13 -22.91
N LYS A 128 5.79 25.47 -21.75
CA LYS A 128 6.38 24.14 -21.55
C LYS A 128 5.60 23.02 -22.24
N LEU A 129 4.28 23.18 -22.41
CA LEU A 129 3.41 22.22 -23.12
C LEU A 129 3.53 22.33 -24.65
N MET A 130 3.99 23.47 -25.16
CA MET A 130 4.18 23.72 -26.60
C MET A 130 5.59 23.39 -27.13
N LYS A 131 6.51 22.93 -26.27
CA LYS A 131 7.87 22.52 -26.63
C LYS A 131 7.98 21.01 -26.76
#